data_AF-T0ZFR2-F1
#
_entry.id   AF-T0ZFR2-F1
#
_cell.length_a   1.000
_cell.length_b   1.000
_cell.length_c   1.000
_cell.angle_alpha   90.00
_cell.angle_beta   90.00
_cell.angle_gamma   90.00
#
_symmetry.space_group_name_H-M   'P 1'
#
loop_
_entity.id
_entity.type
_entity.pdbx_description
1 polymer ?
#
loop_
_entity_poly.entity_id
_entity_poly.type
_entity_poly.pdbx_seq_one_letter_code
_entity_poly.pdbx_strand_id
1 'polypeptide(L)' 'LSALPGQIEALEREQTELSNRMSDPAYHARGPERIRADTRRLEEIESELAVKYARWETLEARASGQAGAAASALCGRTP' A
#
# COMPACT_ATOMS: atom_id res chain seq x y z
N LEU A 1 -4.31 12.37 3.94
CA LEU A 1 -4.90 11.23 3.21
C LEU A 1 -4.58 11.28 1.72
N SER A 2 -4.80 12.42 1.04
CA SER A 2 -4.79 12.49 -0.44
C SER A 2 -3.57 11.93 -1.20
N ALA A 3 -2.35 11.99 -0.67
CA ALA A 3 -1.17 11.46 -1.37
C ALA A 3 -0.91 9.95 -1.14
N LEU A 4 -1.50 9.35 -0.10
CA LEU A 4 -1.20 7.97 0.29
C LEU A 4 -1.75 6.94 -0.72
N PRO A 5 -2.99 7.06 -1.23
CA PRO A 5 -3.49 6.20 -2.30
C PRO A 5 -2.61 6.25 -3.56
N GLY A 6 -2.23 7.45 -4.02
CA GLY A 6 -1.37 7.58 -5.20
C GLY A 6 0.03 6.98 -5.02
N GLN A 7 0.57 6.96 -3.80
CA GLN A 7 1.83 6.28 -3.48
C GLN A 7 1.69 4.76 -3.49
N ILE A 8 0.57 4.23 -2.97
CA ILE A 8 0.26 2.80 -2.99
C ILE A 8 0.12 2.34 -4.45
N GLU A 9 -0.70 3.03 -5.25
CA GLU A 9 -0.88 2.69 -6.67
C GLU A 9 0.44 2.73 -7.46
N ALA A 10 1.33 3.67 -7.16
CA ALA A 10 2.63 3.74 -7.81
C ALA A 10 3.51 2.51 -7.48
N LEU A 11 3.52 2.09 -6.21
CA LEU A 11 4.25 0.91 -5.76
C LEU A 11 3.66 -0.38 -6.34
N GLU A 12 2.34 -0.50 -6.42
CA GLU A 12 1.67 -1.65 -7.02
C GLU A 12 1.94 -1.78 -8.53
N ARG A 13 1.96 -0.64 -9.24
CA ARG A 13 2.39 -0.62 -10.65
C ARG A 13 3.82 -1.09 -10.80
N GLU A 14 4.73 -0.58 -9.97
CA GLU A 14 6.14 -0.99 -10.01
C GLU A 14 6.32 -2.47 -9.69
N GLN A 15 5.63 -3.00 -8.67
CA GLN A 15 5.63 -4.43 -8.32
C GLN A 15 5.16 -5.29 -9.50
N THR A 16 4.08 -4.87 -10.16
CA THR A 16 3.49 -5.56 -11.30
C THR A 16 4.45 -5.56 -12.49
N GLU A 17 5.02 -4.41 -12.84
CA GLU A 17 5.99 -4.28 -13.94
C GLU A 17 7.23 -5.12 -13.70
N LEU A 18 7.74 -5.14 -12.46
CA LEU A 18 8.90 -5.92 -12.08
C LEU A 18 8.60 -7.43 -12.14
N SER A 19 7.46 -7.86 -11.59
CA SER A 19 7.02 -9.26 -11.62
C SER A 19 6.81 -9.76 -13.07
N ASN A 20 6.19 -8.93 -13.91
CA ASN A 20 6.02 -9.23 -15.33
C ASN A 20 7.36 -9.39 -16.05
N ARG A 21 8.33 -8.50 -15.76
CA ARG A 21 9.69 -8.61 -16.30
C ARG A 21 10.39 -9.88 -15.81
N MET A 22 10.22 -10.23 -14.54
CA MET A 22 10.81 -11.42 -13.93
C MET A 22 10.22 -12.73 -14.46
N SER A 23 9.00 -12.68 -15.01
CA SER A 23 8.31 -13.82 -15.61
C SER A 23 8.74 -14.13 -17.04
N ASP A 24 9.54 -13.25 -17.67
CA ASP A 24 10.07 -13.46 -19.01
C ASP A 24 11.14 -14.58 -18.98
N PRO A 25 11.07 -15.62 -19.83
CA PRO A 25 12.09 -16.68 -19.86
C PRO A 25 13.53 -16.17 -20.07
N ALA A 26 13.71 -15.09 -20.83
CA ALA A 26 15.01 -14.47 -21.08
C ALA A 26 15.52 -13.65 -19.88
N TYR A 27 14.66 -13.34 -18.91
CA TYR A 27 15.04 -12.65 -17.68
C TYR A 27 16.08 -13.42 -16.88
N HIS A 28 15.92 -14.74 -16.77
CA HIS A 28 16.83 -15.59 -16.01
C HIS A 28 18.26 -15.62 -16.58
N ALA A 29 18.45 -15.18 -17.83
CA ALA A 29 19.76 -15.05 -18.46
C ALA A 29 20.50 -13.74 -18.11
N ARG A 30 19.85 -12.77 -17.45
CA ARG A 30 20.42 -11.44 -17.15
C ARG A 30 21.49 -11.41 -16.04
N GLY A 31 21.81 -12.58 -15.47
CA GLY A 31 22.88 -12.76 -14.50
C GLY A 31 22.43 -12.59 -13.04
N PRO A 32 23.16 -13.20 -12.09
CA PRO A 32 22.73 -13.32 -10.70
C PRO A 32 22.63 -11.98 -9.95
N GLU A 33 23.47 -11.01 -10.31
CA GLU A 33 23.44 -9.69 -9.66
C GLU A 33 22.16 -8.93 -10.00
N ARG A 34 21.73 -8.97 -11.26
CA ARG A 34 20.48 -8.33 -11.68
C ARG A 34 19.27 -8.98 -11.03
N ILE A 35 19.25 -10.31 -11.00
CA ILE A 35 18.18 -11.08 -10.36
C ILE A 35 18.08 -10.71 -8.88
N ARG A 36 19.20 -10.66 -8.15
CA ARG A 36 19.22 -10.26 -6.73
C ARG A 36 18.73 -8.84 -6.51
N ALA A 37 19.13 -7.90 -7.37
CA ALA A 37 18.71 -6.50 -7.26
C ALA A 37 17.20 -6.34 -7.46
N ASP A 38 16.65 -7.00 -8.48
CA ASP A 38 15.22 -6.97 -8.79
C ASP A 38 14.41 -7.73 -7.69
N THR A 39 14.89 -8.86 -7.17
CA THR A 39 14.28 -9.54 -6.00
C THR A 39 14.25 -8.64 -4.77
N ARG A 40 15.37 -8.00 -4.44
CA ARG A 40 15.44 -7.06 -3.32
C ARG A 40 14.46 -5.89 -3.49
N ARG A 41 14.34 -5.36 -4.71
CA ARG A 41 13.38 -4.28 -4.98
C ARG A 41 11.94 -4.74 -4.76
N LEU A 42 11.62 -5.98 -5.12
CA LEU A 42 10.30 -6.56 -4.88
C LEU A 42 9.98 -6.64 -3.37
N GLU A 43 10.93 -7.12 -2.56
CA GLU A 43 10.81 -7.19 -1.09
C GLU A 43 10.66 -5.79 -0.46
N GLU A 44 11.41 -4.81 -0.94
CA GLU A 44 11.31 -3.41 -0.51
C GLU A 44 9.91 -2.85 -0.81
N ILE A 45 9.38 -3.09 -2.00
CA ILE A 45 8.04 -2.65 -2.40
C ILE A 45 6.97 -3.30 -1.50
N GLU A 46 7.06 -4.60 -1.22
CA GLU A 46 6.12 -5.31 -0.34
C GLU A 46 6.11 -4.74 1.08
N SER A 47 7.29 -4.48 1.63
CA SER A 47 7.43 -3.86 2.96
C SER A 47 6.84 -2.44 2.98
N GLU A 48 7.13 -1.66 1.94
CA GLU A 48 6.63 -0.30 1.79
C GLU A 48 5.11 -0.24 1.64
N LEU A 49 4.51 -1.18 0.89
CA LEU A 49 3.08 -1.32 0.74
C LEU A 49 2.42 -1.66 2.08
N ALA A 50 2.94 -2.65 2.81
CA ALA A 50 2.41 -3.03 4.11
C ALA A 50 2.36 -1.87 5.10
N VAL A 51 3.43 -1.06 5.17
CA VAL A 51 3.49 0.14 6.03
C VAL A 51 2.45 1.18 5.61
N LYS A 52 2.30 1.43 4.29
CA LYS A 52 1.36 2.42 3.78
C LYS A 52 -0.09 1.99 3.98
N TYR A 53 -0.39 0.70 3.80
CA TYR A 53 -1.71 0.12 4.08
C TYR A 53 -2.07 0.24 5.57
N ALA A 54 -1.18 -0.17 6.48
CA ALA A 54 -1.42 -0.01 7.92
C ALA A 54 -1.66 1.45 8.34
N ARG A 55 -0.93 2.38 7.72
CA ARG A 55 -1.15 3.82 7.92
C ARG A 55 -2.51 4.26 7.38
N TRP A 56 -2.91 3.76 6.21
CA TRP A 56 -4.21 4.09 5.63
C TRP A 56 -5.34 3.61 6.54
N GLU A 57 -5.32 2.34 6.96
CA GLU A 57 -6.29 1.77 7.91
C GLU A 57 -6.38 2.58 9.20
N THR A 58 -5.24 3.00 9.76
CA THR A 58 -5.20 3.84 10.97
C THR A 58 -5.87 5.21 10.74
N LEU A 59 -5.69 5.80 9.57
CA LEU A 59 -6.30 7.10 9.23
C LEU A 59 -7.80 6.96 8.94
N GLU A 60 -8.21 5.89 8.25
CA GLU A 60 -9.61 5.55 8.00
C GLU A 60 -10.34 5.26 9.31
N ALA A 61 -9.73 4.53 10.25
CA ALA A 61 -10.31 4.27 11.57
C ALA A 61 -10.55 5.58 12.35
N ARG A 62 -9.65 6.56 12.23
CA ARG A 62 -9.83 7.89 12.83
C ARG A 62 -10.92 8.69 12.14
N ALA A 63 -10.98 8.67 10.80
CA ALA A 63 -12.00 9.37 10.03
C ALA A 63 -13.40 8.78 10.29
N SER A 64 -13.50 7.44 10.31
CA SER A 64 -14.71 6.69 10.62
C SER A 64 -15.16 6.85 12.08
N GLY A 65 -14.21 6.86 13.02
CA GLY A 65 -14.47 7.10 14.44
C GLY A 65 -14.90 8.53 14.76
N GLN A 66 -14.44 9.51 13.98
CA GLN A 66 -14.91 10.90 14.05
C GLN A 66 -16.34 11.07 13.49
N ALA A 67 -16.74 10.27 12.50
CA ALA A 67 -18.11 10.27 11.98
C ALA A 67 -19.11 9.63 12.97
N GLY A 68 -18.70 8.63 13.75
CA GLY A 68 -19.54 8.00 14.78
C GLY A 68 -19.77 8.87 16.03
N ALA A 69 -18.78 9.66 16.45
CA ALA A 69 -18.89 10.51 17.64
C ALA A 69 -19.85 11.70 17.47
N ALA A 70 -20.04 12.19 16.23
CA ALA A 70 -20.98 13.28 15.95
C ALA A 70 -22.45 12.82 15.98
N ALA A 71 -22.74 11.55 15.66
CA ALA A 71 -24.10 11.01 15.64
C ALA A 71 -24.63 10.66 17.04
N SER A 72 -23.77 10.20 17.96
CA SER A 72 -24.17 9.91 19.36
C SER A 72 -24.41 11.16 20.21
N ALA A 73 -23.88 12.31 19.83
CA ALA A 73 -24.08 13.57 20.56
C ALA A 73 -25.47 14.20 20.34
N LEU A 74 -26.21 13.78 19.31
CA LEU A 74 -27.55 14.31 18.97
C LEU A 74 -28.73 13.42 19.42
N CYS A 75 -28.50 12.16 19.80
CA CYS A 75 -29.57 11.22 20.17
C CYS A 75 -29.89 11.20 21.69
N GLY A 76 -29.21 12.02 22.50
CA GLY A 76 -29.31 12.01 23.97
C GLY A 76 -29.99 13.22 24.62
N ARG A 77 -30.70 14.06 23.85
CA ARG A 77 -31.37 15.25 24.40
C ARG A 77 -32.84 15.32 23.97
N THR A 78 -33.67 14.57 24.68
CA THR A 78 -35.10 14.87 24.81
C THR A 78 -35.49 14.71 26.28
N PRO A 79 -36.33 15.62 26.81
CA PRO A 79 -36.48 15.94 28.24
C PRO A 79 -37.14 14.86 29.08
#